data_AF-A0A250JIG6-F1
#
_entry.id   AF-A0A250JIG6-F1
#
_cell.length_a   1.000
_cell.length_b   1.000
_cell.length_c   1.000
_cell.angle_alpha   90.00
_cell.angle_beta   90.00
_cell.angle_gamma   90.00
#
_symmetry.space_group_name_H-M   'P 1'
#
loop_
_entity.id
_entity.type
_entity.pdbx_description
1 polymer ?
#
loop_
_entity_poly.entity_id
_entity_poly.type
_entity_poly.pdbx_seq_one_letter_code
_entity_poly.pdbx_strand_id
1 'polypeptide(L)'
;MIFHISIAAKDPKRVASVIAELWRGESIEFLPAGNGSWIALAPDERNTAIEVYPLGNLLSFKTPSSVTADPNSAGAGLSATHVALATHMSSDEVFAIGAREGWFTRPMYRKMGFRVIELWVEDRVVLEVLPPDMQAEYLETTKIPRWHEAMDRHKASQAQVAEVK
;
A
#
# COMPACT_ATOMS: atom_id res chain seq x y z
N MET A 1 10.77 6.55 8.51
CA MET A 1 9.73 6.14 9.48
C MET A 1 8.43 6.79 9.06
N ILE A 2 7.33 6.04 9.10
CA ILE A 2 5.97 6.47 8.74
C ILE A 2 5.08 6.07 9.92
N PHE A 3 4.17 6.95 10.34
CA PHE A 3 3.14 6.61 11.34
C PHE A 3 1.85 6.19 10.66
N HIS A 4 1.37 6.99 9.72
CA HIS A 4 0.21 6.65 8.92
C HIS A 4 0.32 7.23 7.52
N ILE A 5 -0.54 6.72 6.66
CA ILE A 5 -0.88 7.28 5.36
C ILE A 5 -2.39 7.20 5.21
N SER A 6 -2.92 7.95 4.23
CA SER A 6 -4.34 7.87 3.88
C SER A 6 -4.48 7.41 2.43
N ILE A 7 -5.41 6.49 2.19
CA ILE A 7 -5.80 6.04 0.85
C ILE A 7 -7.30 6.26 0.67
N ALA A 8 -7.76 6.21 -0.58
CA ALA A 8 -9.20 6.19 -0.87
C ALA A 8 -9.68 4.76 -1.10
N ALA A 9 -10.99 4.50 -0.99
CA ALA A 9 -11.66 3.25 -1.38
C ALA A 9 -13.15 3.47 -1.70
N LYS A 10 -13.74 2.63 -2.55
CA LYS A 10 -15.20 2.61 -2.81
C LYS A 10 -15.97 2.12 -1.58
N ASP A 11 -15.41 1.14 -0.88
CA ASP A 11 -15.90 0.61 0.40
C ASP A 11 -14.82 0.74 1.48
N PRO A 12 -14.73 1.91 2.15
CA PRO A 12 -13.71 2.18 3.17
C PRO A 12 -13.72 1.17 4.32
N LYS A 13 -14.91 0.75 4.76
CA LYS A 13 -15.05 -0.22 5.84
C LYS A 13 -14.40 -1.53 5.47
N ARG A 14 -14.80 -2.09 4.33
CA ARG A 14 -14.30 -3.37 3.84
C ARG A 14 -12.78 -3.34 3.66
N VAL A 15 -12.27 -2.29 3.04
CA VAL A 15 -10.82 -2.13 2.82
C VAL A 15 -10.05 -2.01 4.14
N ALA A 16 -10.52 -1.17 5.07
CA ALA A 16 -9.87 -1.03 6.37
C ALA A 16 -9.89 -2.34 7.16
N SER A 17 -10.99 -3.09 7.13
CA SER A 17 -11.09 -4.40 7.80
C SER A 17 -10.10 -5.42 7.22
N VAL A 18 -9.91 -5.47 5.91
CA VAL A 18 -8.91 -6.37 5.29
C VAL A 18 -7.48 -5.96 5.65
N ILE A 19 -7.17 -4.67 5.65
CA ILE A 19 -5.84 -4.18 6.08
C ILE A 19 -5.58 -4.53 7.55
N ALA A 20 -6.58 -4.34 8.42
CA ALA A 20 -6.47 -4.72 9.82
C ALA A 20 -6.25 -6.24 9.99
N GLU A 21 -6.96 -7.06 9.23
CA GLU A 21 -6.77 -8.52 9.22
C GLU A 21 -5.36 -8.92 8.82
N LEU A 22 -4.79 -8.30 7.77
CA LEU A 22 -3.39 -8.50 7.38
C LEU A 22 -2.41 -8.19 8.52
N TRP A 23 -2.73 -7.26 9.40
CA TRP A 23 -1.89 -6.93 10.56
C TRP A 23 -2.23 -7.70 11.83
N ARG A 24 -3.28 -8.53 11.83
CA ARG A 24 -3.90 -9.04 13.06
C ARG A 24 -4.24 -7.89 14.04
N GLY A 25 -4.65 -6.76 13.48
CA GLY A 25 -5.00 -5.54 14.18
C GLY A 25 -6.51 -5.32 14.23
N GLU A 26 -6.91 -4.05 14.31
CA GLU A 26 -8.31 -3.63 14.41
C GLU A 26 -8.65 -2.57 13.36
N SER A 27 -9.88 -2.60 12.85
CA SER A 27 -10.43 -1.52 12.04
C SER A 27 -11.61 -0.88 12.74
N ILE A 28 -11.64 0.45 12.82
CA ILE A 28 -12.73 1.21 13.44
C ILE A 28 -13.22 2.32 12.51
N GLU A 29 -14.44 2.78 12.75
CA GLU A 29 -14.97 3.96 12.07
C GLU A 29 -14.16 5.20 12.47
N PHE A 30 -13.69 5.96 11.48
CA PHE A 30 -12.88 7.15 11.73
C PHE A 30 -13.77 8.39 11.86
N LEU A 31 -14.42 8.48 13.02
CA LEU A 31 -15.37 9.55 13.36
C LEU A 31 -14.83 10.98 13.17
N PRO A 32 -13.54 11.31 13.40
CA PRO A 32 -13.04 12.67 13.15
C PRO A 32 -13.26 13.16 11.72
N ALA A 33 -13.33 12.27 10.73
CA ALA A 33 -13.63 12.64 9.35
C ALA A 33 -15.14 12.74 9.05
N GLY A 34 -15.99 12.04 9.82
CA GLY A 34 -17.46 12.13 9.77
C GLY A 34 -18.10 11.85 8.40
N ASN A 35 -17.35 11.28 7.46
CA ASN A 35 -17.69 11.18 6.04
C ASN A 35 -17.77 9.73 5.54
N GLY A 36 -17.87 8.75 6.45
CA GLY A 36 -17.82 7.32 6.11
C GLY A 36 -16.40 6.74 6.00
N SER A 37 -15.39 7.45 6.52
CA SER A 37 -14.02 6.97 6.60
C SER A 37 -13.84 5.91 7.67
N TRP A 38 -12.87 5.04 7.44
CA TRP A 38 -12.43 4.00 8.37
C TRP A 38 -10.93 4.07 8.57
N ILE A 39 -10.43 3.49 9.65
CA ILE A 39 -8.99 3.41 9.92
C ILE A 39 -8.64 1.97 10.30
N ALA A 40 -7.56 1.47 9.71
CA ALA A 40 -6.92 0.22 10.10
C ALA A 40 -5.73 0.51 11.01
N LEU A 41 -5.65 -0.17 12.14
CA LEU A 41 -4.68 0.04 13.20
C LEU A 41 -3.83 -1.22 13.38
N ALA A 42 -2.51 -1.08 13.24
CA ALA A 42 -1.56 -2.16 13.51
C ALA A 42 -1.16 -2.17 14.99
N PRO A 43 -1.04 -3.36 15.63
CA PRO A 43 -0.53 -3.50 16.99
C PRO A 43 1.01 -3.55 17.00
N ASP A 44 1.67 -2.57 16.37
CA ASP A 44 3.13 -2.50 16.25
C ASP A 44 3.75 -1.41 17.14
N GLU A 45 5.08 -1.34 17.19
CA GLU A 45 5.80 -0.35 18.02
C GLU A 45 5.61 1.11 17.58
N ARG A 46 5.03 1.35 16.40
CA ARG A 46 4.80 2.69 15.83
C ARG A 46 3.34 3.12 15.94
N ASN A 47 2.45 2.22 16.34
CA ASN A 47 1.01 2.37 16.16
C ASN A 47 0.69 2.71 14.70
N THR A 48 1.29 1.96 13.76
CA THR A 48 1.12 2.17 12.32
C THR A 48 -0.36 2.13 11.95
N ALA A 49 -0.81 3.08 11.12
CA ALA A 49 -2.19 3.13 10.68
C ALA A 49 -2.33 3.42 9.19
N ILE A 50 -3.44 2.95 8.60
CA ILE A 50 -3.90 3.41 7.29
C ILE A 50 -5.32 3.94 7.46
N GLU A 51 -5.48 5.22 7.15
CA GLU A 51 -6.80 5.83 7.01
C GLU A 51 -7.34 5.53 5.62
N VAL A 52 -8.60 5.12 5.55
CA VAL A 52 -9.30 4.79 4.32
C VAL A 52 -10.48 5.72 4.18
N TYR A 53 -10.39 6.64 3.22
CA TYR A 53 -11.42 7.60 2.92
C TYR A 53 -12.34 7.10 1.79
N PRO A 54 -13.61 7.50 1.74
CA PRO A 54 -14.45 7.20 0.60
C PRO A 54 -13.89 7.80 -0.68
N LEU A 55 -14.02 7.09 -1.79
CA LEU A 55 -13.49 7.50 -3.07
C LEU A 55 -14.01 8.88 -3.47
N GLY A 56 -13.09 9.75 -3.89
CA GLY A 56 -13.37 11.13 -4.25
C GLY A 56 -13.30 12.12 -3.08
N ASN A 57 -12.97 11.68 -1.87
CA ASN A 57 -12.65 12.59 -0.77
C ASN A 57 -11.22 13.13 -0.91
N LEU A 58 -11.06 14.46 -0.82
CA LEU A 58 -9.79 15.15 -0.99
C LEU A 58 -9.45 16.01 0.23
N LEU A 59 -8.16 16.11 0.54
CA LEU A 59 -7.60 17.11 1.45
C LEU A 59 -7.38 18.42 0.69
N SER A 60 -7.95 19.51 1.20
CA SER A 60 -7.82 20.84 0.61
C SER A 60 -6.89 21.71 1.45
N PHE A 61 -5.86 22.29 0.84
CA PHE A 61 -5.01 23.28 1.52
C PHE A 61 -5.77 24.56 1.90
N LYS A 62 -6.95 24.81 1.32
CA LYS A 62 -7.83 25.94 1.67
C LYS A 62 -8.65 25.67 2.93
N THR A 63 -8.89 24.40 3.23
CA THR A 63 -9.63 23.93 4.42
C THR A 63 -8.87 22.76 5.05
N PRO A 64 -7.70 23.02 5.67
CA PRO A 64 -6.71 22.00 6.02
C PRO A 64 -7.14 21.03 7.13
N SER A 65 -8.34 21.19 7.68
CA SER A 65 -8.95 20.32 8.69
C SER A 65 -10.11 19.47 8.15
N SER A 66 -10.39 19.52 6.84
CA SER A 66 -11.53 18.81 6.25
C SER A 66 -11.10 17.93 5.09
N VAL A 67 -11.51 16.66 5.13
CA VAL A 67 -11.52 15.78 3.97
C VAL A 67 -12.93 15.79 3.39
N THR A 68 -13.09 16.34 2.18
CA THR A 68 -14.41 16.56 1.58
C THR A 68 -14.53 15.87 0.23
N ALA A 69 -15.73 15.35 -0.06
CA ALA A 69 -16.03 14.82 -1.38
C ALA A 69 -15.87 15.91 -2.45
N ASP A 70 -15.08 15.63 -3.49
CA ASP A 70 -15.02 16.42 -4.71
C ASP A 70 -15.79 15.69 -5.81
N PRO A 71 -16.93 16.24 -6.28
CA PRO A 71 -17.76 15.62 -7.31
C PRO A 71 -17.05 15.43 -8.64
N ASN A 72 -15.94 16.14 -8.91
CA ASN A 72 -15.15 15.99 -10.13
C ASN A 72 -14.07 14.90 -10.02
N SER A 73 -13.82 14.40 -8.81
CA SER A 73 -12.82 13.36 -8.54
C SER A 73 -13.41 11.93 -8.53
N ALA A 74 -14.74 11.83 -8.61
CA ALA A 74 -15.50 10.59 -8.68
C ALA A 74 -15.31 9.90 -10.05
N GLY A 75 -14.15 9.30 -10.25
CA GLY A 75 -13.80 8.64 -11.50
C GLY A 75 -12.35 8.20 -11.62
N ALA A 76 -11.49 8.48 -10.63
CA ALA A 76 -10.09 8.08 -10.68
C ALA A 76 -9.96 6.54 -10.66
N GLY A 77 -9.77 5.97 -11.85
CA GLY A 77 -9.63 4.54 -12.11
C GLY A 77 -8.47 3.90 -11.35
N LEU A 78 -7.23 4.03 -11.84
CA LEU A 78 -6.02 3.49 -11.20
C LEU A 78 -5.35 4.56 -10.33
N SER A 79 -4.63 4.15 -9.28
CA SER A 79 -3.89 5.07 -8.41
C SER A 79 -2.38 4.92 -8.59
N ALA A 80 -1.64 6.04 -8.62
CA ALA A 80 -0.19 6.01 -8.49
C ALA A 80 0.23 5.66 -7.05
N THR A 81 -0.63 5.95 -6.07
CA THR A 81 -0.41 5.60 -4.67
C THR A 81 -0.54 4.09 -4.49
N HIS A 82 0.52 3.49 -3.97
CA HIS A 82 0.61 2.11 -3.55
C HIS A 82 1.48 2.04 -2.29
N VAL A 83 1.37 0.95 -1.54
CA VAL A 83 1.93 0.85 -0.19
C VAL A 83 2.58 -0.50 -0.01
N ALA A 84 3.84 -0.51 0.44
CA ALA A 84 4.46 -1.71 0.96
C ALA A 84 4.20 -1.85 2.46
N LEU A 85 3.66 -2.98 2.88
CA LEU A 85 3.36 -3.26 4.28
C LEU A 85 3.82 -4.66 4.70
N ALA A 86 4.26 -4.77 5.94
CA ALA A 86 4.56 -6.05 6.57
C ALA A 86 3.27 -6.73 7.05
N THR A 87 3.28 -8.06 7.11
CA THR A 87 2.25 -8.87 7.75
C THR A 87 2.88 -10.00 8.58
N HIS A 88 2.18 -10.45 9.63
CA HIS A 88 2.53 -11.66 10.36
C HIS A 88 1.95 -12.94 9.72
N MET A 89 1.18 -12.80 8.64
CA MET A 89 0.56 -13.91 7.93
C MET A 89 1.54 -14.54 6.94
N SER A 90 1.29 -15.81 6.63
CA SER A 90 1.94 -16.54 5.54
C SER A 90 1.45 -16.05 4.17
N SER A 91 2.21 -16.37 3.11
CA SER A 91 1.78 -16.08 1.73
C SER A 91 0.42 -16.70 1.39
N ASP A 92 0.16 -17.93 1.82
CA ASP A 92 -1.09 -18.65 1.54
C ASP A 92 -2.30 -17.96 2.19
N GLU A 93 -2.14 -17.48 3.43
CA GLU A 93 -3.16 -16.69 4.12
C GLU A 93 -3.46 -15.38 3.37
N VAL A 94 -2.44 -14.68 2.84
CA VAL A 94 -2.63 -13.46 2.05
C VAL A 94 -3.36 -13.75 0.74
N PHE A 95 -3.02 -14.83 0.03
CA PHE A 95 -3.74 -15.24 -1.18
C PHE A 95 -5.18 -15.63 -0.89
N ALA A 96 -5.44 -16.31 0.24
CA ALA A 96 -6.80 -16.67 0.66
C ALA A 96 -7.67 -15.42 0.92
N ILE A 97 -7.10 -14.36 1.50
CA ILE A 97 -7.78 -13.07 1.64
C ILE A 97 -8.14 -12.50 0.28
N GLY A 98 -7.18 -12.41 -0.65
CA GLY A 98 -7.45 -11.91 -2.00
C GLY A 98 -8.57 -12.68 -2.71
N ALA A 99 -8.54 -14.01 -2.64
CA ALA A 99 -9.56 -14.87 -3.22
C ALA A 99 -10.95 -14.66 -2.57
N ARG A 100 -11.01 -14.56 -1.24
CA ARG A 100 -12.26 -14.29 -0.49
C ARG A 100 -12.85 -12.94 -0.87
N GLU A 101 -12.01 -11.94 -1.03
CA GLU A 101 -12.44 -10.59 -1.38
C GLU A 101 -12.76 -10.41 -2.87
N GLY A 102 -12.39 -11.38 -3.71
CA GLY A 102 -12.49 -11.26 -5.16
C GLY A 102 -11.53 -10.20 -5.73
N TRP A 103 -10.42 -9.93 -5.04
CA TRP A 103 -9.39 -8.98 -5.47
C TRP A 103 -8.22 -9.70 -6.14
N PHE A 104 -7.68 -9.08 -7.19
CA PHE A 104 -6.54 -9.67 -7.90
C PHE A 104 -5.31 -9.75 -7.00
N THR A 105 -4.72 -10.95 -6.91
CA THR A 105 -3.47 -11.19 -6.16
C THR A 105 -2.45 -11.93 -7.00
N ARG A 106 -1.17 -11.57 -6.84
CA ARG A 106 -0.05 -12.32 -7.45
C ARG A 106 1.26 -12.15 -6.68
N PRO A 107 2.14 -13.17 -6.67
CA PRO A 107 3.52 -12.96 -6.26
C PRO A 107 4.26 -12.12 -7.32
N MET A 108 5.19 -11.29 -6.87
CA MET A 108 6.01 -10.48 -7.77
C MET A 108 7.43 -10.34 -7.23
N TYR A 109 8.41 -10.35 -8.13
CA TYR A 109 9.81 -10.08 -7.82
C TYR A 109 10.17 -8.65 -8.22
N ARG A 110 10.58 -7.83 -7.27
CA ARG A 110 11.04 -6.47 -7.52
C ARG A 110 12.49 -6.53 -8.02
N LYS A 111 12.83 -5.69 -9.01
CA LYS A 111 14.19 -5.59 -9.57
C LYS A 111 15.28 -5.29 -8.53
N MET A 112 14.88 -4.84 -7.34
CA MET A 112 15.72 -4.51 -6.21
C MET A 112 16.13 -5.74 -5.41
N GLY A 113 15.59 -6.93 -5.72
CA GLY A 113 16.09 -8.20 -5.18
C GLY A 113 15.19 -8.85 -4.12
N PHE A 114 13.94 -8.40 -4.00
CA PHE A 114 13.00 -8.91 -3.00
C PHE A 114 11.64 -9.23 -3.63
N ARG A 115 10.91 -10.15 -2.99
CA ARG A 115 9.54 -10.52 -3.37
C ARG A 115 8.51 -9.70 -2.60
N VAL A 116 7.33 -9.59 -3.20
CA VAL A 116 6.10 -9.08 -2.57
C VAL A 116 4.92 -9.90 -3.08
N ILE A 117 3.80 -9.87 -2.35
CA ILE A 117 2.49 -10.23 -2.89
C ILE A 117 1.79 -8.93 -3.24
N GLU A 118 1.45 -8.74 -4.52
CA GLU A 118 0.57 -7.64 -4.92
C GLU A 118 -0.87 -8.04 -4.60
N LEU A 119 -1.55 -7.28 -3.73
CA LEU A 119 -2.99 -7.34 -3.47
C LEU A 119 -3.63 -6.07 -4.03
N TRP A 120 -4.44 -6.21 -5.08
CA TRP A 120 -5.08 -5.11 -5.79
C TRP A 120 -6.45 -4.83 -5.18
N VAL A 121 -6.45 -3.98 -4.15
CA VAL A 121 -7.67 -3.58 -3.45
C VAL A 121 -8.60 -2.83 -4.39
N GLU A 122 -9.80 -3.39 -4.56
CA GLU A 122 -10.83 -2.89 -5.48
C GLU A 122 -10.34 -2.68 -6.93
N ASP A 123 -9.34 -3.47 -7.34
CA ASP A 123 -8.66 -3.37 -8.64
C ASP A 123 -8.04 -1.99 -8.92
N ARG A 124 -7.72 -1.23 -7.86
CA ARG A 124 -7.25 0.16 -7.97
C ARG A 124 -5.97 0.46 -7.22
N VAL A 125 -5.92 0.12 -5.93
CA VAL A 125 -4.77 0.43 -5.06
C VAL A 125 -4.00 -0.85 -4.82
N VAL A 126 -2.69 -0.81 -5.06
CA VAL A 126 -1.82 -1.96 -4.77
C VAL A 126 -1.32 -1.87 -3.34
N LEU A 127 -1.60 -2.92 -2.57
CA LEU A 127 -0.86 -3.24 -1.36
C LEU A 127 0.22 -4.25 -1.75
N GLU A 128 1.48 -3.87 -1.62
CA GLU A 128 2.60 -4.81 -1.66
C GLU A 128 2.72 -5.42 -0.26
N VAL A 129 2.14 -6.61 -0.08
CA VAL A 129 2.12 -7.32 1.19
C VAL A 129 3.39 -8.17 1.30
N LEU A 130 4.15 -7.99 2.38
CA LEU A 130 5.37 -8.74 2.66
C LEU A 130 5.15 -9.68 3.86
N PRO A 131 4.95 -10.98 3.62
CA PRO A 131 5.09 -12.03 4.64
C PRO A 131 6.51 -12.08 5.24
N PRO A 132 6.73 -12.78 6.37
CA PRO A 132 7.99 -12.75 7.10
C PRO A 132 9.25 -13.06 6.28
N ASP A 133 9.19 -14.02 5.36
CA ASP A 133 10.31 -14.36 4.48
C ASP A 133 10.62 -13.23 3.47
N MET A 134 9.59 -12.61 2.90
CA MET A 134 9.73 -11.46 2.00
C MET A 134 10.20 -10.19 2.72
N GLN A 135 9.82 -10.00 3.99
CA GLN A 135 10.36 -8.92 4.82
C GLN A 135 11.87 -9.06 5.00
N ALA A 136 12.38 -10.27 5.24
CA ALA A 136 13.82 -10.51 5.37
C ALA A 136 14.57 -10.15 4.08
N GLU A 137 14.02 -10.51 2.92
CA GLU A 137 14.57 -10.11 1.61
C GLU A 137 14.58 -8.59 1.43
N TYR A 138 13.46 -7.92 1.76
CA TYR A 138 13.36 -6.47 1.68
C TYR A 138 14.43 -5.80 2.54
N LEU A 139 14.52 -6.15 3.82
CA LEU A 139 15.47 -5.56 4.76
C LEU A 139 16.93 -5.79 4.35
N GLU A 140 17.25 -6.91 3.70
CA GLU A 140 18.59 -7.16 3.19
C GLU A 140 18.92 -6.30 1.95
N THR A 141 17.94 -6.11 1.06
CA THR A 141 18.17 -5.57 -0.28
C THR A 141 17.86 -4.09 -0.43
N THR A 142 17.07 -3.49 0.46
CA THR A 142 16.66 -2.07 0.37
C THR A 142 17.41 -1.15 1.33
N LYS A 143 18.63 -1.53 1.73
CA LYS A 143 19.53 -0.65 2.49
C LYS A 143 19.96 0.54 1.63
N ILE A 144 20.23 1.70 2.25
CA ILE A 144 20.67 2.91 1.52
C ILE A 144 21.83 2.63 0.55
N PRO A 145 22.92 1.92 0.94
CA PRO A 145 23.99 1.59 -0.01
C PRO A 145 23.52 0.73 -1.19
N ARG A 146 22.63 -0.25 -0.94
CA ARG A 146 22.09 -1.12 -1.99
C ARG A 146 21.25 -0.34 -3.01
N TRP A 147 20.52 0.69 -2.56
CA TRP A 147 19.81 1.60 -3.45
C TRP A 147 20.76 2.36 -4.37
N HIS A 148 21.84 2.92 -3.82
CA HIS A 148 22.86 3.62 -4.63
C HIS A 148 23.45 2.67 -5.70
N GLU A 149 23.90 1.49 -5.28
CA GLU A 149 24.43 0.48 -6.20
C GLU A 149 23.42 0.09 -7.30
N ALA A 150 22.14 -0.09 -6.94
CA ALA A 150 21.10 -0.43 -7.91
C ALA A 150 20.88 0.69 -8.93
N MET A 151 20.88 1.95 -8.49
CA MET A 151 20.72 3.10 -9.39
C MET A 151 21.94 3.29 -10.29
N ASP A 152 23.15 3.05 -9.79
CA ASP A 152 24.38 3.16 -10.59
C ASP A 152 24.46 2.04 -11.64
N ARG A 153 24.13 0.80 -11.27
CA ARG A 153 23.97 -0.30 -12.25
C ARG A 153 22.94 0.03 -13.32
N HIS A 154 21.82 0.62 -12.93
CA HIS A 154 20.78 1.01 -13.90
C HIS A 154 21.29 2.07 -14.88
N LYS A 155 21.95 3.14 -14.40
CA LYS A 155 22.55 4.17 -15.26
C LYS A 155 23.58 3.58 -16.23
N ALA A 156 24.47 2.71 -15.74
CA ALA A 156 25.46 2.05 -16.56
C ALA A 156 24.82 1.20 -17.68
N SER A 157 23.74 0.47 -17.37
CA SER A 157 23.00 -0.32 -18.36
C SER A 157 22.36 0.54 -19.46
N GLN A 158 21.90 1.75 -19.13
CA GLN A 158 21.30 2.66 -20.12
C GLN A 158 22.36 3.26 -21.05
N ALA A 159 23.53 3.63 -20.50
CA ALA A 159 24.65 4.15 -21.29
C ALA A 159 25.14 3.11 -22.33
N GLN A 160 25.25 1.85 -21.92
CA GLN A 160 25.67 0.76 -22.81
C GLN A 160 24.65 0.49 -23.94
N VAL A 161 23.35 0.67 -23.69
CA VAL A 161 22.31 0.54 -24.73
C VAL A 161 22.32 1.72 -25.69
N ALA A 162 22.70 2.92 -25.24
CA ALA A 162 22.79 4.11 -26.08
C ALA A 162 23.99 4.10 -27.04
N GLU A 163 25.11 3.47 -26.66
CA GLU A 163 26.31 3.36 -27.52
C GLU A 163 26.18 2.32 -28.65
N VAL A 164 25.20 1.41 -28.57
CA VAL A 164 24.96 0.36 -29.56
C VAL A 164 23.91 0.77 -30.60
N LYS A 165 23.29 1.95 -30.45
CA LYS A 165 22.32 2.52 -31.39
C LYS A 165 22.91 3.67 -32.20
#